data_AF-A0A954YU32-F1
#
_entry.id   AF-A0A954YU32-F1
#
_cell.length_a   1.000
_cell.length_b   1.000
_cell.length_c   1.000
_cell.angle_alpha   90.00
_cell.angle_beta   90.00
_cell.angle_gamma   90.00
#
_symmetry.space_group_name_H-M   'P 1'
#
loop_
_entity.id
_entity.type
_entity.pdbx_description
1 polymer ?
#
loop_
_entity_poly.entity_id
_entity_poly.type
_entity_poly.pdbx_seq_one_letter_code
_entity_poly.pdbx_strand_id
1 'polypeptide(L)'
;PESELCITCHAEQAKLIGGPHDPTRHPDRWPNPDEVKTGGPCTPCHVPHGGERGDQFRVHGAQLAGNHDDVCLVCHPNANWGTNSSITAIHPHEISPDQQMVELALVPKDDAGNMRMGCRTCHDPHGGAEPIHLARVAPDEPTESLCLHCHEPKKFIKQTGHSAESLSRFGYDVDSCKPCHAMHAKPDGNWGLMLSPRFLLKENEVVKGGHESRLPCLACHNKDEPAPVRDIATHPHVSAFQQRSQDSPGFLPLFNDDGQIDPHGHIVCRTCHVSHGRLDLLQMAAEKKEMSSAERRSIRTQLRSFETPNLCTDCHGEQARMKFLFFHDVQRRGQTH
;
A
#
# COMPACT_ATOMS: atom_id res chain seq x y z
N PRO A 1 -29.57 4.88 29.36
CA PRO A 1 -29.35 5.83 28.24
C PRO A 1 -29.84 5.22 26.92
N GLU A 2 -30.13 6.01 25.87
CA GLU A 2 -30.56 5.46 24.56
C GLU A 2 -29.60 4.39 24.01
N SER A 3 -28.30 4.55 24.27
CA SER A 3 -27.28 3.57 23.90
C SER A 3 -27.44 2.17 24.52
N GLU A 4 -28.08 2.03 25.69
CA GLU A 4 -28.32 0.71 26.29
C GLU A 4 -29.26 -0.12 25.42
N LEU A 5 -30.27 0.51 24.81
CA LEU A 5 -31.18 -0.15 23.89
C LEU A 5 -30.42 -0.62 22.63
N CYS A 6 -29.58 0.24 22.04
CA CYS A 6 -28.75 -0.13 20.90
C CYS A 6 -27.89 -1.38 21.20
N ILE A 7 -27.25 -1.40 22.36
CA ILE A 7 -26.35 -2.49 22.80
C ILE A 7 -27.10 -3.80 23.02
N THR A 8 -28.39 -3.78 23.39
CA THR A 8 -29.18 -5.02 23.55
C THR A 8 -29.28 -5.83 22.26
N CYS A 9 -29.25 -5.18 21.09
CA CYS A 9 -29.29 -5.82 19.78
C CYS A 9 -27.93 -5.81 19.07
N HIS A 10 -27.09 -4.81 19.33
CA HIS A 10 -25.80 -4.59 18.67
C HIS A 10 -24.64 -4.72 19.64
N ALA A 11 -24.64 -5.78 20.47
CA ALA A 11 -23.63 -5.99 21.51
C ALA A 11 -22.19 -5.93 20.99
N GLU A 12 -21.92 -6.47 19.79
CA GLU A 12 -20.59 -6.41 19.17
C GLU A 12 -20.13 -4.98 18.85
N GLN A 13 -21.05 -4.07 18.55
CA GLN A 13 -20.72 -2.68 18.22
C GLN A 13 -20.36 -1.86 19.47
N ALA A 14 -20.62 -2.40 20.66
CA ALA A 14 -20.17 -1.81 21.93
C ALA A 14 -18.63 -1.78 22.07
N LYS A 15 -17.90 -2.49 21.20
CA LYS A 15 -16.43 -2.41 21.10
C LYS A 15 -15.91 -0.99 20.83
N LEU A 16 -16.77 -0.11 20.32
CA LEU A 16 -16.52 1.32 20.19
C LEU A 16 -16.12 1.96 21.52
N ILE A 17 -16.74 1.53 22.62
CA ILE A 17 -16.58 2.11 23.96
C ILE A 17 -15.15 1.89 24.45
N GLY A 18 -14.52 2.95 24.92
CA GLY A 18 -13.10 2.99 25.24
C GLY A 18 -12.18 3.16 24.02
N GLY A 19 -12.68 3.06 22.79
CA GLY A 19 -11.91 3.22 21.56
C GLY A 19 -11.70 4.68 21.11
N PRO A 20 -11.07 4.92 19.95
CA PRO A 20 -10.81 6.27 19.41
C PRO A 20 -12.06 7.07 19.07
N HIS A 21 -13.12 6.38 18.65
CA HIS A 21 -14.40 6.97 18.32
C HIS A 21 -15.38 6.91 19.48
N ASP A 22 -14.94 6.60 20.71
CA ASP A 22 -15.78 6.77 21.89
C ASP A 22 -15.93 8.27 22.19
N PRO A 23 -17.12 8.86 22.00
CA PRO A 23 -17.31 10.28 22.22
C PRO A 23 -17.25 10.66 23.70
N THR A 24 -17.33 9.71 24.63
CA THR A 24 -17.17 9.97 26.06
C THR A 24 -15.72 10.28 26.45
N ARG A 25 -14.73 9.85 25.64
CA ARG A 25 -13.31 10.12 25.90
C ARG A 25 -12.90 11.55 25.55
N HIS A 26 -13.48 12.10 24.49
CA HIS A 26 -13.15 13.44 23.96
C HIS A 26 -14.41 14.17 23.45
N PRO A 27 -15.39 14.46 24.32
CA PRO A 27 -16.69 15.00 23.89
C PRO A 27 -16.60 16.36 23.20
N ASP A 28 -15.56 17.13 23.50
CA ASP A 28 -15.25 18.44 22.90
C ASP A 28 -14.80 18.37 21.43
N ARG A 29 -14.37 17.19 20.96
CA ARG A 29 -13.96 16.97 19.56
C ARG A 29 -15.10 16.59 18.63
N TRP A 30 -16.30 16.39 19.17
CA TRP A 30 -17.47 16.00 18.39
C TRP A 30 -18.30 17.22 17.98
N PRO A 31 -18.89 17.24 16.78
CA PRO A 31 -19.66 18.39 16.28
C PRO A 31 -20.82 18.82 17.19
N ASN A 32 -21.42 17.89 17.94
CA ASN A 32 -22.53 18.15 18.85
C ASN A 32 -22.30 17.50 20.23
N PRO A 33 -21.57 18.17 21.14
CA PRO A 33 -21.22 17.61 22.45
C PRO A 33 -22.43 17.35 23.37
N ASP A 34 -23.55 18.02 23.15
CA ASP A 34 -24.76 17.82 23.95
C ASP A 34 -25.54 16.58 23.51
N GLU A 35 -25.56 16.27 22.21
CA GLU A 35 -26.11 15.02 21.67
C GLU A 35 -25.35 13.79 22.17
N VAL A 36 -24.01 13.89 22.31
CA VAL A 36 -23.18 12.86 22.94
C VAL A 36 -23.67 12.54 24.37
N LYS A 37 -24.05 13.57 25.14
CA LYS A 37 -24.47 13.39 26.55
C LYS A 37 -25.86 12.76 26.67
N THR A 38 -26.77 13.04 25.74
CA THR A 38 -28.15 12.56 25.82
C THR A 38 -28.38 11.24 25.08
N GLY A 39 -27.82 11.08 23.89
CA GLY A 39 -28.02 9.90 23.03
C GLY A 39 -26.98 8.79 23.22
N GLY A 40 -25.86 9.09 23.89
CA GLY A 40 -24.79 8.12 24.14
C GLY A 40 -23.93 7.83 22.90
N PRO A 41 -23.00 6.85 22.98
CA PRO A 41 -21.89 6.70 22.03
C PRO A 41 -22.29 6.40 20.58
N CYS A 42 -23.50 5.92 20.33
CA CYS A 42 -23.96 5.54 18.99
C CYS A 42 -24.49 6.73 18.18
N THR A 43 -25.16 7.66 18.85
CA THR A 43 -25.96 8.73 18.22
C THR A 43 -25.17 9.77 17.42
N PRO A 44 -23.88 10.06 17.69
CA PRO A 44 -23.13 11.01 16.87
C PRO A 44 -22.95 10.57 15.41
N CYS A 45 -22.99 9.26 15.16
CA CYS A 45 -22.87 8.68 13.82
C CYS A 45 -24.17 8.03 13.34
N HIS A 46 -25.06 7.65 14.26
CA HIS A 46 -26.32 6.98 13.96
C HIS A 46 -27.51 7.80 14.45
N VAL A 47 -28.23 8.47 13.54
CA VAL A 47 -29.41 9.28 13.90
C VAL A 47 -30.67 8.43 13.76
N PRO A 48 -31.34 8.05 14.87
CA PRO A 48 -32.62 7.35 14.81
C PRO A 48 -33.69 8.26 14.21
N HIS A 49 -34.68 7.66 13.53
CA HIS A 49 -35.80 8.38 12.88
C HIS A 49 -35.37 9.47 11.88
N GLY A 50 -34.22 9.26 11.24
CA GLY A 50 -33.60 10.26 10.40
C GLY A 50 -34.26 10.50 9.03
N GLY A 51 -35.32 11.30 8.95
CA GLY A 51 -35.76 12.05 7.75
C GLY A 51 -35.87 11.33 6.39
N GLU A 52 -36.00 12.12 5.31
CA GLU A 52 -36.44 11.68 3.96
C GLU A 52 -35.51 10.69 3.22
N ARG A 53 -34.24 10.52 3.63
CA ARG A 53 -33.25 9.65 2.98
C ARG A 53 -33.18 8.21 3.50
N GLY A 54 -33.89 7.88 4.59
CA GLY A 54 -34.04 6.50 5.08
C GLY A 54 -32.80 5.83 5.69
N ASP A 55 -31.63 6.48 5.72
CA ASP A 55 -30.40 5.95 6.30
C ASP A 55 -30.15 6.45 7.74
N GLN A 56 -29.70 5.53 8.60
CA GLN A 56 -29.37 5.85 10.00
C GLN A 56 -27.95 6.38 10.14
N PHE A 57 -27.03 6.06 9.22
CA PHE A 57 -25.61 6.41 9.32
C PHE A 57 -25.35 7.82 8.78
N ARG A 58 -25.40 8.82 9.67
CA ARG A 58 -25.23 10.24 9.36
C ARG A 58 -24.91 11.06 10.60
N VAL A 59 -24.34 12.24 10.39
CA VAL A 59 -24.12 13.23 11.46
C VAL A 59 -25.23 14.27 11.41
N HIS A 60 -25.77 14.66 12.57
CA HIS A 60 -26.80 15.70 12.67
C HIS A 60 -26.35 17.01 11.99
N GLY A 61 -27.20 17.60 11.14
CA GLY A 61 -26.94 18.87 10.46
C GLY A 61 -25.93 18.82 9.30
N ALA A 62 -25.33 17.66 9.01
CA ALA A 62 -24.41 17.51 7.88
C ALA A 62 -25.18 17.27 6.57
N GLN A 63 -24.87 18.05 5.53
CA GLN A 63 -25.38 17.79 4.18
C GLN A 63 -24.44 16.79 3.48
N LEU A 64 -24.81 15.51 3.54
CA LEU A 64 -24.02 14.43 2.93
C LEU A 64 -24.26 14.37 1.42
N ALA A 65 -23.19 14.21 0.63
CA ALA A 65 -23.25 14.20 -0.83
C ALA A 65 -23.90 12.93 -1.41
N GLY A 66 -24.09 11.89 -0.58
CA GLY A 66 -24.92 10.72 -0.90
C GLY A 66 -24.22 9.37 -0.75
N ASN A 67 -22.96 9.35 -0.31
CA ASN A 67 -22.25 8.11 0.00
C ASN A 67 -22.20 7.91 1.52
N HIS A 68 -22.38 6.67 1.98
CA HIS A 68 -22.32 6.35 3.42
C HIS A 68 -21.00 6.79 4.08
N ASP A 69 -19.91 6.87 3.32
CA ASP A 69 -18.59 7.25 3.87
C ASP A 69 -18.40 8.77 4.01
N ASP A 70 -19.33 9.59 3.50
CA ASP A 70 -19.31 11.05 3.67
C ASP A 70 -19.41 11.45 5.15
N VAL A 71 -20.01 10.60 5.99
CA VAL A 71 -20.10 10.78 7.46
C VAL A 71 -18.73 10.96 8.08
N CYS A 72 -17.76 10.14 7.65
CA CYS A 72 -16.39 10.20 8.14
C CYS A 72 -15.75 11.56 7.85
N LEU A 73 -16.10 12.18 6.71
CA LEU A 73 -15.49 13.42 6.22
C LEU A 73 -16.00 14.67 6.93
N VAL A 74 -17.09 14.57 7.70
CA VAL A 74 -17.54 15.65 8.60
C VAL A 74 -16.45 15.99 9.62
N CYS A 75 -15.78 14.97 10.16
CA CYS A 75 -14.71 15.11 11.15
C CYS A 75 -13.30 14.93 10.55
N HIS A 76 -13.16 14.13 9.50
CA HIS A 76 -11.89 13.83 8.83
C HIS A 76 -11.78 14.38 7.40
N PRO A 77 -12.07 15.68 7.14
CA PRO A 77 -12.09 16.23 5.79
C PRO A 77 -10.73 16.13 5.11
N ASN A 78 -9.65 16.25 5.88
CA ASN A 78 -8.26 16.19 5.41
C ASN A 78 -7.79 14.78 5.05
N ALA A 79 -8.58 13.75 5.32
CA ALA A 79 -8.28 12.37 4.94
C ALA A 79 -8.92 11.97 3.60
N ASN A 80 -9.84 12.79 3.07
CA ASN A 80 -10.55 12.47 1.83
C ASN A 80 -9.60 12.33 0.65
N TRP A 81 -9.96 11.47 -0.31
CA TRP A 81 -9.31 11.38 -1.61
C TRP A 81 -9.28 12.74 -2.31
N GLY A 82 -8.19 13.01 -3.03
CA GLY A 82 -8.02 14.25 -3.81
C GLY A 82 -7.74 15.51 -2.99
N THR A 83 -7.67 15.41 -1.66
CA THR A 83 -7.23 16.53 -0.81
C THR A 83 -5.71 16.68 -0.84
N ASN A 84 -5.20 17.85 -0.46
CA ASN A 84 -3.76 18.08 -0.33
C ASN A 84 -3.38 18.19 1.15
N SER A 85 -3.29 17.04 1.82
CA SER A 85 -3.03 16.93 3.26
C SER A 85 -2.02 15.81 3.52
N SER A 86 -1.29 15.91 4.63
CA SER A 86 -0.35 14.85 5.03
C SER A 86 -1.02 13.52 5.37
N ILE A 87 -2.35 13.48 5.50
CA ILE A 87 -3.12 12.27 5.80
C ILE A 87 -4.16 11.94 4.72
N THR A 88 -4.04 12.52 3.54
CA THR A 88 -4.91 12.19 2.39
C THR A 88 -4.85 10.70 2.08
N ALA A 89 -6.01 10.07 1.83
CA ALA A 89 -6.05 8.71 1.31
C ALA A 89 -5.46 8.64 -0.12
N ILE A 90 -4.46 7.79 -0.32
CA ILE A 90 -3.72 7.68 -1.61
C ILE A 90 -3.89 6.32 -2.30
N HIS A 91 -4.72 5.44 -1.75
CA HIS A 91 -5.11 4.21 -2.43
C HIS A 91 -6.11 4.53 -3.56
N PRO A 92 -6.10 3.83 -4.71
CA PRO A 92 -7.21 3.92 -5.68
C PRO A 92 -8.56 3.76 -4.96
N HIS A 93 -9.60 4.47 -5.37
CA HIS A 93 -10.95 4.29 -4.77
C HIS A 93 -12.00 3.72 -5.71
N GLU A 94 -11.76 3.76 -7.01
CA GLU A 94 -12.65 3.20 -8.03
C GLU A 94 -11.97 1.94 -8.58
N ILE A 95 -12.69 0.83 -8.54
CA ILE A 95 -12.24 -0.46 -9.07
C ILE A 95 -13.25 -0.85 -10.15
N SER A 96 -12.78 -0.94 -11.39
CA SER A 96 -13.61 -1.45 -12.47
C SER A 96 -13.79 -2.98 -12.36
N PRO A 97 -14.83 -3.57 -12.98
CA PRO A 97 -15.07 -5.01 -12.92
C PRO A 97 -13.87 -5.87 -13.35
N ASP A 98 -13.06 -5.41 -14.30
CA ASP A 98 -11.84 -6.09 -14.77
C ASP A 98 -10.67 -6.01 -13.78
N GLN A 99 -10.68 -5.01 -12.89
CA GLN A 99 -9.69 -4.85 -11.82
C GLN A 99 -10.10 -5.60 -10.53
N GLN A 100 -11.34 -6.09 -10.46
CA GLN A 100 -11.85 -6.79 -9.29
C GLN A 100 -11.13 -8.13 -9.10
N MET A 101 -10.35 -8.23 -8.03
CA MET A 101 -9.68 -9.48 -7.65
C MET A 101 -10.49 -10.32 -6.67
N VAL A 102 -11.33 -9.68 -5.85
CA VAL A 102 -12.12 -10.33 -4.78
C VAL A 102 -13.50 -9.67 -4.62
N GLU A 103 -14.44 -10.39 -4.02
CA GLU A 103 -15.71 -9.79 -3.59
C GLU A 103 -15.46 -8.94 -2.33
N LEU A 104 -15.73 -7.64 -2.44
CA LEU A 104 -15.51 -6.69 -1.35
C LEU A 104 -16.81 -6.42 -0.61
N ALA A 105 -16.89 -6.88 0.63
CA ALA A 105 -17.98 -6.50 1.53
C ALA A 105 -17.97 -4.98 1.78
N LEU A 106 -19.15 -4.38 1.95
CA LEU A 106 -19.34 -2.96 2.31
C LEU A 106 -18.85 -1.93 1.27
N VAL A 107 -18.49 -2.40 0.07
CA VAL A 107 -18.12 -1.57 -1.07
C VAL A 107 -19.31 -1.47 -2.02
N PRO A 108 -19.93 -0.29 -2.19
CA PRO A 108 -21.05 -0.13 -3.11
C PRO A 108 -20.60 -0.40 -4.55
N LYS A 109 -21.53 -0.95 -5.34
CA LYS A 109 -21.41 -1.15 -6.78
C LYS A 109 -22.39 -0.25 -7.50
N ASP A 110 -21.95 0.41 -8.57
CA ASP A 110 -22.87 1.10 -9.48
C ASP A 110 -23.54 0.11 -10.46
N ASP A 111 -24.44 0.60 -11.32
CA ASP A 111 -25.16 -0.21 -12.30
C ASP A 111 -24.23 -0.88 -13.33
N ALA A 112 -23.04 -0.34 -13.55
CA ALA A 112 -22.01 -0.90 -14.42
C ALA A 112 -21.12 -1.92 -13.69
N GLY A 113 -21.33 -2.14 -12.39
CA GLY A 113 -20.55 -3.04 -11.56
C GLY A 113 -19.24 -2.44 -11.04
N ASN A 114 -18.98 -1.15 -11.25
CA ASN A 114 -17.81 -0.49 -10.68
C ASN A 114 -17.96 -0.42 -9.16
N MET A 115 -16.91 -0.81 -8.46
CA MET A 115 -16.83 -0.79 -7.02
C MET A 115 -16.16 0.50 -6.54
N ARG A 116 -16.70 1.09 -5.47
CA ARG A 116 -16.10 2.28 -4.85
C ARG A 116 -15.62 1.99 -3.42
N MET A 117 -14.31 1.81 -3.25
CA MET A 117 -13.72 1.72 -1.91
C MET A 117 -13.93 3.02 -1.14
N GLY A 118 -14.09 2.88 0.17
CA GLY A 118 -14.23 4.01 1.07
C GLY A 118 -13.56 3.75 2.41
N CYS A 119 -13.68 4.71 3.32
CA CYS A 119 -13.13 4.65 4.66
C CYS A 119 -13.45 3.32 5.36
N ARG A 120 -14.70 2.84 5.24
CA ARG A 120 -15.15 1.62 5.96
C ARG A 120 -14.65 0.31 5.36
N THR A 121 -14.09 0.35 4.15
CA THR A 121 -13.43 -0.80 3.51
C THR A 121 -12.22 -1.23 4.34
N CYS A 122 -11.42 -0.26 4.78
CA CYS A 122 -10.24 -0.50 5.59
C CYS A 122 -10.52 -0.32 7.08
N HIS A 123 -11.41 0.61 7.44
CA HIS A 123 -11.69 0.95 8.82
C HIS A 123 -13.00 0.37 9.36
N ASP A 124 -12.94 -0.17 10.57
CA ASP A 124 -14.08 -0.43 11.43
C ASP A 124 -14.20 0.70 12.47
N PRO A 125 -15.18 1.62 12.31
CA PRO A 125 -15.35 2.72 13.26
C PRO A 125 -15.74 2.25 14.67
N HIS A 126 -16.27 1.03 14.81
CA HIS A 126 -16.56 0.39 16.11
C HIS A 126 -15.36 -0.37 16.68
N GLY A 127 -14.21 -0.39 15.99
CA GLY A 127 -13.00 -1.07 16.43
C GLY A 127 -12.50 -0.56 17.79
N GLY A 128 -12.08 -1.52 18.63
CA GLY A 128 -11.71 -1.31 20.02
C GLY A 128 -10.28 -0.78 20.25
N ALA A 129 -9.95 -0.62 21.54
CA ALA A 129 -8.83 0.20 22.01
C ALA A 129 -7.44 -0.48 22.00
N GLU A 130 -7.29 -1.78 21.74
CA GLU A 130 -5.95 -2.41 21.69
C GLU A 130 -5.85 -3.59 20.69
N PRO A 131 -4.95 -3.50 19.68
CA PRO A 131 -4.22 -2.30 19.28
C PRO A 131 -5.18 -1.26 18.72
N ILE A 132 -4.90 0.04 18.95
CA ILE A 132 -5.66 1.15 18.36
C ILE A 132 -5.32 1.27 16.88
N HIS A 133 -5.80 0.33 16.08
CA HIS A 133 -5.94 0.55 14.66
C HIS A 133 -7.36 0.15 14.34
N LEU A 134 -8.17 1.14 13.95
CA LEU A 134 -9.49 0.91 13.41
C LEU A 134 -9.45 0.02 12.16
N ALA A 135 -8.34 -0.64 11.81
CA ALA A 135 -8.25 -1.59 10.72
C ALA A 135 -9.22 -2.75 10.91
N ARG A 136 -9.88 -3.14 9.82
CA ARG A 136 -10.82 -4.27 9.78
C ARG A 136 -10.08 -5.61 9.73
N VAL A 137 -9.48 -5.99 10.85
CA VAL A 137 -8.79 -7.27 11.07
C VAL A 137 -9.29 -7.92 12.36
N ALA A 138 -9.13 -9.23 12.50
CA ALA A 138 -9.41 -9.90 13.77
C ALA A 138 -8.42 -9.43 14.87
N PRO A 139 -8.77 -9.52 16.17
CA PRO A 139 -7.91 -9.03 17.27
C PRO A 139 -6.48 -9.60 17.30
N ASP A 140 -6.28 -10.80 16.75
CA ASP A 140 -5.01 -11.52 16.69
C ASP A 140 -4.38 -11.54 15.29
N GLU A 141 -4.99 -10.86 14.32
CA GLU A 141 -4.47 -10.74 12.96
C GLU A 141 -3.61 -9.48 12.80
N PRO A 142 -2.45 -9.59 12.11
CA PRO A 142 -1.68 -8.41 11.75
C PRO A 142 -2.46 -7.54 10.76
N THR A 143 -2.27 -6.22 10.82
CA THR A 143 -2.96 -5.27 9.93
C THR A 143 -2.73 -5.58 8.44
N GLU A 144 -1.60 -6.20 8.09
CA GLU A 144 -1.31 -6.63 6.70
C GLU A 144 -2.34 -7.61 6.14
N SER A 145 -3.02 -8.39 7.00
CA SER A 145 -4.10 -9.32 6.60
C SER A 145 -5.21 -8.59 5.84
N LEU A 146 -5.51 -7.34 6.23
CA LEU A 146 -6.45 -6.48 5.52
C LEU A 146 -6.07 -6.31 4.05
N CYS A 147 -4.79 -6.01 3.79
CA CYS A 147 -4.27 -5.80 2.45
C CYS A 147 -4.26 -7.10 1.64
N LEU A 148 -3.92 -8.21 2.30
CA LEU A 148 -3.82 -9.54 1.69
C LEU A 148 -5.17 -10.13 1.29
N HIS A 149 -6.29 -9.62 1.81
CA HIS A 149 -7.61 -9.97 1.29
C HIS A 149 -7.75 -9.66 -0.20
N CYS A 150 -7.16 -8.57 -0.68
CA CYS A 150 -7.20 -8.19 -2.11
C CYS A 150 -5.88 -8.51 -2.82
N HIS A 151 -4.76 -8.33 -2.13
CA HIS A 151 -3.42 -8.51 -2.66
C HIS A 151 -2.80 -9.84 -2.21
N GLU A 152 -3.59 -10.92 -2.25
CA GLU A 152 -3.22 -12.25 -1.75
C GLU A 152 -1.83 -12.73 -2.19
N PRO A 153 -1.43 -12.60 -3.48
CA PRO A 153 -0.11 -13.06 -3.92
C PRO A 153 1.05 -12.32 -3.26
N LYS A 154 0.81 -11.17 -2.60
CA LYS A 154 1.84 -10.43 -1.87
C LYS A 154 2.21 -11.08 -0.54
N LYS A 155 1.42 -12.06 -0.03
CA LYS A 155 1.77 -12.86 1.16
C LYS A 155 3.12 -13.57 1.02
N PHE A 156 3.54 -13.82 -0.22
CA PHE A 156 4.81 -14.48 -0.52
C PHE A 156 6.03 -13.57 -0.30
N ILE A 157 5.86 -12.26 -0.02
CA ILE A 157 6.96 -11.37 0.38
C ILE A 157 7.75 -11.89 1.59
N LYS A 158 7.11 -12.73 2.43
CA LYS A 158 7.76 -13.45 3.54
C LYS A 158 8.96 -14.30 3.13
N GLN A 159 9.04 -14.68 1.85
CA GLN A 159 10.15 -15.46 1.27
C GLN A 159 11.32 -14.58 0.80
N THR A 160 11.24 -13.27 0.98
CA THR A 160 12.23 -12.29 0.53
C THR A 160 12.91 -11.59 1.71
N GLY A 161 14.01 -10.88 1.43
CA GLY A 161 14.66 -10.01 2.44
C GLY A 161 13.84 -8.77 2.83
N HIS A 162 12.70 -8.51 2.20
CA HIS A 162 11.76 -7.45 2.59
C HIS A 162 10.61 -7.97 3.46
N SER A 163 10.72 -9.17 4.02
CA SER A 163 9.71 -9.68 4.96
C SER A 163 9.64 -8.84 6.24
N ALA A 164 8.47 -8.81 6.89
CA ALA A 164 8.32 -8.18 8.20
C ALA A 164 9.35 -8.71 9.22
N GLU A 165 9.63 -10.02 9.20
CA GLU A 165 10.68 -10.62 10.03
C GLU A 165 12.07 -10.06 9.72
N SER A 166 12.42 -9.87 8.45
CA SER A 166 13.72 -9.31 8.06
C SER A 166 13.83 -7.84 8.45
N LEU A 167 12.81 -7.05 8.14
CA LEU A 167 12.79 -5.61 8.38
C LEU A 167 12.79 -5.26 9.88
N SER A 168 12.02 -6.00 10.69
CA SER A 168 11.98 -5.80 12.15
C SER A 168 13.32 -6.06 12.83
N ARG A 169 14.15 -6.99 12.32
CA ARG A 169 15.53 -7.19 12.80
C ARG A 169 16.44 -5.97 12.64
N PHE A 170 16.08 -5.06 11.74
CA PHE A 170 16.76 -3.77 11.53
C PHE A 170 16.03 -2.59 12.18
N GLY A 171 15.01 -2.85 13.01
CA GLY A 171 14.34 -1.82 13.81
C GLY A 171 13.25 -1.03 13.08
N TYR A 172 12.79 -1.48 11.91
CA TYR A 172 11.68 -0.85 11.21
C TYR A 172 10.32 -1.23 11.83
N ASP A 173 9.37 -0.29 11.81
CA ASP A 173 7.95 -0.60 12.02
C ASP A 173 7.43 -1.40 10.82
N VAL A 174 6.93 -2.58 11.11
CA VAL A 174 6.45 -3.56 10.14
C VAL A 174 4.95 -3.82 10.27
N ASP A 175 4.25 -3.00 11.05
CA ASP A 175 2.78 -3.03 11.05
C ASP A 175 2.25 -2.73 9.64
N SER A 176 1.26 -3.50 9.20
CA SER A 176 0.77 -3.48 7.81
C SER A 176 1.89 -3.78 6.79
N CYS A 177 1.93 -3.05 5.66
CA CYS A 177 3.01 -3.16 4.67
C CYS A 177 4.06 -2.03 4.83
N LYS A 178 4.22 -1.50 6.05
CA LYS A 178 5.28 -0.53 6.38
C LYS A 178 6.67 -1.19 6.29
N PRO A 179 7.73 -0.39 6.08
CA PRO A 179 7.72 1.06 5.85
C PRO A 179 7.47 1.45 4.39
N CYS A 180 7.25 0.48 3.50
CA CYS A 180 7.22 0.73 2.05
C CYS A 180 5.92 1.40 1.59
N HIS A 181 4.78 0.94 2.09
CA HIS A 181 3.47 1.40 1.65
C HIS A 181 2.79 2.28 2.69
N ALA A 182 2.16 3.36 2.23
CA ALA A 182 1.29 4.21 3.03
C ALA A 182 -0.07 4.36 2.37
N MET A 183 -1.11 4.33 3.19
CA MET A 183 -2.50 4.49 2.74
C MET A 183 -2.94 5.94 2.96
N HIS A 184 -2.33 6.61 3.94
CA HIS A 184 -2.45 8.02 4.21
C HIS A 184 -1.10 8.71 4.03
N ALA A 185 -0.99 9.59 3.04
CA ALA A 185 0.20 10.37 2.77
C ALA A 185 -0.15 11.62 1.96
N LYS A 186 0.80 12.56 1.91
CA LYS A 186 0.68 13.70 1.00
C LYS A 186 0.77 13.20 -0.46
N PRO A 187 -0.13 13.60 -1.37
CA PRO A 187 -0.13 13.08 -2.74
C PRO A 187 1.17 13.32 -3.52
N ASP A 188 1.81 14.48 -3.34
CA ASP A 188 3.10 14.80 -3.98
C ASP A 188 4.32 14.18 -3.27
N GLY A 189 4.09 13.54 -2.12
CA GLY A 189 5.11 12.84 -1.35
C GLY A 189 5.07 11.33 -1.54
N ASN A 190 4.21 10.80 -2.42
CA ASN A 190 4.24 9.39 -2.80
C ASN A 190 5.09 9.17 -4.05
N TRP A 191 5.66 7.97 -4.14
CA TRP A 191 6.35 7.47 -5.32
C TRP A 191 5.49 6.34 -5.89
N GLY A 192 5.20 6.39 -7.19
CA GLY A 192 4.14 5.62 -7.83
C GLY A 192 4.01 4.16 -7.40
N LEU A 193 2.78 3.63 -7.47
CA LEU A 193 2.36 2.33 -6.93
C LEU A 193 2.36 2.30 -5.39
N MET A 194 1.90 3.40 -4.78
CA MET A 194 1.69 3.57 -3.33
C MET A 194 2.95 3.36 -2.48
N LEU A 195 4.13 3.53 -3.06
CA LEU A 195 5.36 3.58 -2.28
C LEU A 195 5.44 4.95 -1.63
N SER A 196 5.69 4.99 -0.33
CA SER A 196 5.80 6.27 0.38
C SER A 196 7.07 6.30 1.21
N PRO A 197 7.93 7.32 1.02
CA PRO A 197 9.06 7.54 1.89
C PRO A 197 8.65 8.05 3.29
N ARG A 198 7.35 8.29 3.55
CA ARG A 198 6.85 8.84 4.81
C ARG A 198 7.34 8.10 6.05
N PHE A 199 7.46 6.77 5.97
CA PHE A 199 7.94 5.94 7.09
C PHE A 199 9.45 5.68 7.05
N LEU A 200 10.11 6.06 5.95
CA LEU A 200 11.53 5.83 5.72
C LEU A 200 12.37 7.06 6.04
N LEU A 201 11.80 8.26 5.92
CA LEU A 201 12.51 9.52 6.08
C LEU A 201 12.05 10.27 7.32
N LYS A 202 12.96 11.07 7.89
CA LYS A 202 12.63 11.98 8.99
C LYS A 202 11.70 13.09 8.47
N GLU A 203 10.82 13.59 9.34
CA GLU A 203 9.88 14.66 8.99
C GLU A 203 10.59 15.85 8.30
N ASN A 204 10.04 16.30 7.17
CA ASN A 204 10.51 17.38 6.28
C ASN A 204 11.58 17.03 5.23
N GLU A 205 12.01 15.78 5.09
CA GLU A 205 12.78 15.36 3.91
C GLU A 205 11.84 15.12 2.72
N VAL A 206 11.80 16.08 1.78
CA VAL A 206 11.09 15.92 0.51
C VAL A 206 11.99 15.17 -0.47
N VAL A 207 11.64 13.91 -0.79
CA VAL A 207 12.18 13.25 -1.99
C VAL A 207 11.39 13.76 -3.18
N LYS A 208 11.88 14.82 -3.81
CA LYS A 208 11.35 15.24 -5.11
C LYS A 208 11.69 14.17 -6.12
N GLY A 209 10.72 13.50 -6.74
CA GLY A 209 10.96 12.54 -7.81
C GLY A 209 11.91 13.08 -8.88
N GLY A 210 12.85 12.25 -9.33
CA GLY A 210 13.91 12.58 -10.28
C GLY A 210 15.06 11.57 -10.21
N HIS A 211 15.83 11.41 -11.29
CA HIS A 211 16.93 10.43 -11.36
C HIS A 211 18.02 10.60 -10.27
N GLU A 212 18.21 11.81 -9.75
CA GLU A 212 19.13 12.11 -8.62
C GLU A 212 18.43 12.15 -7.26
N SER A 213 17.11 12.10 -7.25
CA SER A 213 16.36 11.99 -6.02
C SER A 213 16.58 10.64 -5.40
N ARG A 214 16.77 10.62 -4.08
CA ARG A 214 16.99 9.40 -3.31
C ARG A 214 15.81 8.47 -3.53
N LEU A 215 15.93 7.55 -4.49
CA LEU A 215 15.00 6.44 -4.67
C LEU A 215 14.70 5.88 -3.28
N PRO A 216 13.44 5.65 -2.89
CA PRO A 216 13.11 5.11 -1.56
C PRO A 216 13.94 3.85 -1.21
N CYS A 217 14.33 3.08 -2.23
CA CYS A 217 15.23 1.94 -2.11
C CYS A 217 16.58 2.28 -1.45
N LEU A 218 17.16 3.43 -1.78
CA LEU A 218 18.46 3.88 -1.28
C LEU A 218 18.42 4.32 0.19
N ALA A 219 17.23 4.42 0.81
CA ALA A 219 17.10 4.59 2.24
C ALA A 219 17.66 3.39 3.03
N CYS A 220 17.68 2.20 2.42
CA CYS A 220 18.24 0.99 3.04
C CYS A 220 19.36 0.37 2.19
N HIS A 221 19.28 0.49 0.86
CA HIS A 221 20.22 -0.09 -0.09
C HIS A 221 21.30 0.91 -0.47
N ASN A 222 22.10 1.34 0.51
CA ASN A 222 23.30 2.13 0.26
C ASN A 222 24.47 1.63 1.14
N LYS A 223 25.68 2.13 0.87
CA LYS A 223 26.92 1.63 1.48
C LYS A 223 26.96 1.72 3.02
N ASP A 224 26.22 2.67 3.62
CA ASP A 224 26.26 3.00 5.05
C ASP A 224 24.97 2.56 5.80
N GLU A 225 24.06 1.85 5.12
CA GLU A 225 22.72 1.46 5.60
C GLU A 225 22.59 -0.07 5.79
N PRO A 226 21.50 -0.60 6.40
CA PRO A 226 21.44 -2.00 6.83
C PRO A 226 21.52 -3.06 5.71
N ALA A 227 21.34 -2.68 4.44
CA ALA A 227 21.40 -3.60 3.30
C ALA A 227 22.38 -3.10 2.22
N PRO A 228 23.70 -3.10 2.48
CA PRO A 228 24.64 -2.45 1.59
C PRO A 228 24.75 -3.13 0.23
N VAL A 229 24.57 -2.34 -0.82
CA VAL A 229 24.88 -2.70 -2.21
C VAL A 229 26.29 -2.21 -2.55
N ARG A 230 27.19 -3.14 -2.89
CA ARG A 230 28.62 -2.85 -3.14
C ARG A 230 28.86 -1.91 -4.32
N ASP A 231 28.15 -2.18 -5.42
CA ASP A 231 28.24 -1.41 -6.67
C ASP A 231 26.81 -1.07 -7.09
N ILE A 232 26.43 0.20 -7.02
CA ILE A 232 25.16 0.64 -7.60
C ILE A 232 25.34 0.63 -9.11
N ALA A 233 24.68 -0.31 -9.78
CA ALA A 233 24.57 -0.30 -11.23
C ALA A 233 23.67 0.87 -11.64
N THR A 234 24.22 2.07 -11.79
CA THR A 234 23.50 3.19 -12.40
C THR A 234 23.52 3.00 -13.91
N HIS A 235 22.35 3.10 -14.54
CA HIS A 235 22.28 3.22 -15.99
C HIS A 235 22.51 4.70 -16.36
N PRO A 236 23.20 5.03 -17.47
CA PRO A 236 23.27 6.41 -17.94
C PRO A 236 21.87 6.97 -18.20
N HIS A 237 21.72 8.29 -18.03
CA HIS A 237 20.49 9.02 -18.33
C HIS A 237 20.16 8.91 -19.82
N VAL A 238 19.34 7.93 -20.15
CA VAL A 238 18.77 7.77 -21.47
C VAL A 238 17.26 7.67 -21.29
N SER A 239 16.52 8.42 -22.10
CA SER A 239 15.11 8.15 -22.29
C SER A 239 15.02 6.88 -23.11
N ALA A 240 14.51 5.83 -22.49
CA ALA A 240 14.26 4.58 -23.18
C ALA A 240 12.80 4.58 -23.65
N PHE A 241 12.52 3.82 -24.70
CA PHE A 241 11.16 3.63 -25.17
C PHE A 241 10.75 2.18 -25.01
N GLN A 242 9.58 1.96 -24.42
CA GLN A 242 9.03 0.64 -24.24
C GLN A 242 8.43 0.12 -25.55
N GLN A 243 9.11 -0.84 -26.17
CA GLN A 243 8.66 -1.49 -27.41
C GLN A 243 7.71 -2.68 -27.17
N ARG A 244 7.53 -3.12 -25.91
CA ARG A 244 6.77 -4.33 -25.57
C ARG A 244 5.55 -4.02 -24.72
N SER A 245 4.46 -4.76 -24.96
CA SER A 245 3.30 -4.75 -24.06
C SER A 245 3.67 -5.31 -22.69
N GLN A 246 2.92 -4.92 -21.65
CA GLN A 246 3.17 -5.37 -20.27
C GLN A 246 3.09 -6.89 -20.11
N ASP A 247 2.29 -7.55 -20.94
CA ASP A 247 2.05 -9.00 -20.90
C ASP A 247 3.13 -9.81 -21.64
N SER A 248 4.10 -9.14 -22.28
CA SER A 248 5.16 -9.81 -23.02
C SER A 248 6.20 -10.45 -22.07
N PRO A 249 6.66 -11.70 -22.29
CA PRO A 249 7.64 -12.38 -21.42
C PRO A 249 8.96 -11.63 -21.16
N GLY A 250 9.38 -10.76 -22.09
CA GLY A 250 10.57 -9.90 -21.97
C GLY A 250 10.28 -8.46 -21.53
N PHE A 251 9.09 -8.19 -20.97
CA PHE A 251 8.71 -6.85 -20.52
C PHE A 251 9.54 -6.42 -19.29
N LEU A 252 10.23 -5.29 -19.44
CA LEU A 252 10.95 -4.61 -18.36
C LEU A 252 10.40 -3.18 -18.25
N PRO A 253 9.76 -2.81 -17.13
CA PRO A 253 9.10 -1.51 -17.00
C PRO A 253 10.11 -0.36 -16.93
N LEU A 254 9.76 0.73 -17.60
CA LEU A 254 10.38 2.03 -17.47
C LEU A 254 9.55 2.89 -16.51
N PHE A 255 10.19 3.85 -15.85
CA PHE A 255 9.52 4.68 -14.85
C PHE A 255 9.78 6.17 -15.08
N ASN A 256 8.75 6.99 -14.92
CA ASN A 256 8.89 8.44 -14.89
C ASN A 256 9.41 8.93 -13.53
N ASP A 257 9.62 10.23 -13.40
CA ASP A 257 10.16 10.86 -12.17
C ASP A 257 9.24 10.64 -10.96
N ASP A 258 7.93 10.53 -11.19
CA ASP A 258 6.93 10.21 -10.15
C ASP A 258 6.92 8.73 -9.76
N GLY A 259 7.75 7.88 -10.38
CA GLY A 259 7.84 6.44 -10.09
C GLY A 259 6.68 5.62 -10.64
N GLN A 260 5.91 6.16 -11.57
CA GLN A 260 4.87 5.44 -12.31
C GLN A 260 5.47 4.76 -13.55
N ILE A 261 4.85 3.68 -14.00
CA ILE A 261 5.28 3.01 -15.23
C ILE A 261 4.94 3.92 -16.42
N ASP A 262 5.94 4.21 -17.24
CA ASP A 262 5.81 5.13 -18.37
C ASP A 262 6.51 4.56 -19.61
N PRO A 263 5.86 4.48 -20.79
CA PRO A 263 6.49 4.00 -22.02
C PRO A 263 7.72 4.81 -22.47
N HIS A 264 7.87 6.05 -22.01
CA HIS A 264 8.97 6.97 -22.29
C HIS A 264 9.84 7.27 -21.05
N GLY A 265 9.80 6.39 -20.05
CA GLY A 265 10.51 6.58 -18.78
C GLY A 265 12.00 6.22 -18.81
N HIS A 266 12.54 6.05 -17.62
CA HIS A 266 13.93 5.74 -17.34
C HIS A 266 14.12 4.32 -16.80
N ILE A 267 15.33 3.79 -16.99
CA ILE A 267 15.77 2.54 -16.37
C ILE A 267 16.18 2.86 -14.93
N VAL A 268 15.44 2.30 -13.98
CA VAL A 268 15.68 2.46 -12.53
C VAL A 268 15.82 1.09 -11.87
N CYS A 269 16.11 1.03 -10.56
CA CYS A 269 16.23 -0.25 -9.84
C CYS A 269 15.02 -1.18 -10.08
N ARG A 270 13.80 -0.64 -10.10
CA ARG A 270 12.54 -1.39 -10.32
C ARG A 270 12.34 -1.92 -11.75
N THR A 271 13.15 -1.46 -12.70
CA THR A 271 13.19 -2.04 -14.06
C THR A 271 13.71 -3.46 -13.99
N CYS A 272 14.78 -3.72 -13.21
CA CYS A 272 15.37 -5.04 -13.07
C CYS A 272 14.89 -5.80 -11.82
N HIS A 273 14.57 -5.07 -10.75
CA HIS A 273 14.16 -5.65 -9.47
C HIS A 273 12.64 -5.57 -9.26
N VAL A 274 12.10 -6.58 -8.57
CA VAL A 274 10.69 -6.63 -8.14
C VAL A 274 10.69 -6.69 -6.62
N SER A 275 10.34 -5.61 -5.92
CA SER A 275 10.45 -5.55 -4.44
C SER A 275 9.63 -6.62 -3.70
N HIS A 276 8.59 -7.17 -4.34
CA HIS A 276 7.79 -8.28 -3.83
C HIS A 276 8.34 -9.66 -4.22
N GLY A 277 9.39 -9.71 -5.05
CA GLY A 277 9.93 -10.90 -5.70
C GLY A 277 9.06 -11.47 -6.82
N ARG A 278 9.58 -12.53 -7.44
CA ARG A 278 8.95 -13.27 -8.55
C ARG A 278 7.97 -14.31 -7.99
N LEU A 279 6.67 -14.14 -8.24
CA LEU A 279 5.63 -14.97 -7.63
C LEU A 279 5.84 -16.47 -7.86
N ASP A 280 6.21 -16.86 -9.07
CA ASP A 280 6.51 -18.24 -9.45
C ASP A 280 7.61 -18.86 -8.56
N LEU A 281 8.71 -18.13 -8.35
CA LEU A 281 9.82 -18.58 -7.53
C LEU A 281 9.47 -18.58 -6.03
N LEU A 282 8.73 -17.58 -5.57
CA LEU A 282 8.37 -17.49 -4.15
C LEU A 282 7.32 -18.54 -3.76
N GLN A 283 6.41 -18.91 -4.66
CA GLN A 283 5.50 -20.04 -4.47
C GLN A 283 6.29 -21.35 -4.37
N MET A 284 7.25 -21.59 -5.28
CA MET A 284 8.13 -22.76 -5.20
C MET A 284 8.90 -22.82 -3.87
N ALA A 285 9.44 -21.69 -3.41
CA ALA A 285 10.13 -21.59 -2.12
C ALA A 285 9.19 -21.87 -0.94
N ALA A 286 7.96 -21.33 -0.96
CA ALA A 286 6.96 -21.57 0.08
C ALA A 286 6.53 -23.04 0.16
N GLU A 287 6.47 -23.72 -0.98
CA GLU A 287 6.17 -25.15 -1.10
C GLU A 287 7.39 -26.05 -0.85
N LYS A 288 8.56 -25.47 -0.56
CA LYS A 288 9.83 -26.18 -0.35
C LYS A 288 10.21 -27.09 -1.54
N LYS A 289 9.88 -26.65 -2.77
CA LYS A 289 10.29 -27.34 -3.98
C LYS A 289 11.81 -27.22 -4.19
N GLU A 290 12.38 -28.20 -4.88
CA GLU A 290 13.77 -28.11 -5.31
C GLU A 290 13.97 -26.94 -6.26
N MET A 291 15.12 -26.27 -6.10
CA MET A 291 15.46 -25.07 -6.87
C MET A 291 16.92 -25.14 -7.31
N SER A 292 17.23 -24.55 -8.46
CA SER A 292 18.58 -24.30 -8.91
C SER A 292 19.25 -23.19 -8.10
N SER A 293 20.58 -23.14 -8.15
CA SER A 293 21.37 -22.04 -7.58
C SER A 293 21.02 -20.67 -8.19
N ALA A 294 20.59 -20.66 -9.45
CA ALA A 294 20.17 -19.45 -10.15
C ALA A 294 18.83 -18.93 -9.61
N GLU A 295 17.84 -19.81 -9.42
CA GLU A 295 16.53 -19.42 -8.89
C GLU A 295 16.62 -18.93 -7.44
N ARG A 296 17.38 -19.63 -6.58
CA ARG A 296 17.64 -19.17 -5.20
C ARG A 296 18.30 -17.79 -5.17
N ARG A 297 19.21 -17.53 -6.11
CA ARG A 297 19.84 -16.22 -6.26
C ARG A 297 18.84 -15.16 -6.68
N SER A 298 17.99 -15.45 -7.67
CA SER A 298 16.95 -14.54 -8.15
C SER A 298 15.93 -14.19 -7.06
N ILE A 299 15.58 -15.11 -6.15
CA ILE A 299 14.77 -14.80 -4.96
C ILE A 299 15.50 -13.80 -4.06
N ARG A 300 16.76 -14.09 -3.70
CA ARG A 300 17.55 -13.26 -2.79
C ARG A 300 17.75 -11.83 -3.32
N THR A 301 18.03 -11.70 -4.61
CA THR A 301 18.27 -10.40 -5.27
C THR A 301 17.01 -9.82 -5.88
N GLN A 302 15.88 -10.53 -5.82
CA GLN A 302 14.57 -10.12 -6.32
C GLN A 302 14.59 -9.65 -7.78
N LEU A 303 15.31 -10.39 -8.64
CA LEU A 303 15.48 -10.04 -10.04
C LEU A 303 14.30 -10.52 -10.89
N ARG A 304 13.87 -9.69 -11.85
CA ARG A 304 13.01 -10.11 -12.95
C ARG A 304 13.72 -11.17 -13.80
N SER A 305 12.94 -11.96 -14.53
CA SER A 305 13.53 -12.86 -15.52
C SER A 305 14.19 -12.05 -16.63
N PHE A 306 15.38 -12.47 -17.06
CA PHE A 306 16.05 -11.90 -18.23
C PHE A 306 15.64 -12.73 -19.45
N GLU A 307 14.43 -12.53 -19.95
CA GLU A 307 13.94 -13.16 -21.18
C GLU A 307 14.29 -12.32 -22.39
N THR A 308 14.78 -12.94 -23.46
CA THR A 308 15.07 -12.23 -24.72
C THR A 308 13.99 -12.52 -25.77
N PRO A 309 13.57 -11.54 -26.57
CA PRO A 309 14.09 -10.17 -26.61
C PRO A 309 13.47 -9.30 -25.49
N ASN A 310 14.25 -8.38 -24.93
CA ASN A 310 13.85 -7.40 -23.92
C ASN A 310 14.43 -6.00 -24.20
N LEU A 311 14.06 -5.03 -23.34
CA LEU A 311 14.54 -3.65 -23.38
C LEU A 311 16.07 -3.55 -23.50
N CYS A 312 16.80 -4.39 -22.77
CA CYS A 312 18.26 -4.36 -22.77
C CYS A 312 18.84 -4.89 -24.09
N THR A 313 18.23 -5.93 -24.68
CA THR A 313 18.68 -6.46 -25.99
C THR A 313 18.36 -5.51 -27.14
N ASP A 314 17.35 -4.65 -27.01
CA ASP A 314 17.05 -3.65 -28.04
C ASP A 314 18.17 -2.63 -28.20
N CYS A 315 18.85 -2.27 -27.09
CA CYS A 315 19.96 -1.32 -27.10
C CYS A 315 21.33 -1.98 -27.20
N HIS A 316 21.55 -3.12 -26.51
CA HIS A 316 22.87 -3.74 -26.39
C HIS A 316 23.02 -5.04 -27.19
N GLY A 317 21.99 -5.49 -27.90
CA GLY A 317 21.99 -6.74 -28.65
C GLY A 317 22.42 -7.93 -27.79
N GLU A 318 23.27 -8.79 -28.34
CA GLU A 318 23.76 -10.02 -27.68
C GLU A 318 24.59 -9.75 -26.41
N GLN A 319 25.17 -8.55 -26.28
CA GLN A 319 25.97 -8.19 -25.10
C GLN A 319 25.12 -7.91 -23.86
N ALA A 320 23.81 -7.70 -24.02
CA ALA A 320 22.91 -7.33 -22.93
C ALA A 320 22.98 -8.32 -21.74
N ARG A 321 22.98 -9.62 -22.05
CA ARG A 321 23.03 -10.68 -21.04
C ARG A 321 24.35 -10.69 -20.28
N MET A 322 25.47 -10.46 -20.96
CA MET A 322 26.79 -10.40 -20.33
C MET A 322 26.90 -9.20 -19.39
N LYS A 323 26.42 -8.02 -19.81
CA LYS A 323 26.37 -6.83 -18.97
C LYS A 323 25.49 -7.04 -17.73
N PHE A 324 24.32 -7.66 -17.88
CA PHE A 324 23.44 -8.01 -16.76
C PHE A 324 24.13 -8.97 -15.77
N LEU A 325 24.75 -10.04 -16.26
CA LEU A 325 25.41 -11.03 -15.43
C LEU A 325 26.66 -10.51 -14.72
N PHE A 326 27.36 -9.53 -15.29
CA PHE A 326 28.48 -8.88 -14.60
C PHE A 326 28.06 -8.34 -13.22
N PHE A 327 26.88 -7.69 -13.13
CA PHE A 327 26.40 -7.16 -11.85
C PHE A 327 25.73 -8.20 -10.95
N HIS A 328 25.19 -9.29 -11.49
CA HIS A 328 24.39 -10.25 -10.69
C HIS A 328 25.05 -11.61 -10.48
N ASP A 329 26.20 -11.85 -11.10
CA ASP A 329 26.98 -13.06 -10.91
C ASP A 329 28.45 -12.79 -10.60
N VAL A 330 28.83 -13.01 -9.34
CA VAL A 330 30.20 -12.85 -8.84
C VAL A 330 31.19 -13.72 -9.62
N GLN A 331 30.78 -14.92 -10.08
CA GLN A 331 31.66 -15.78 -10.87
C GLN A 331 32.00 -15.17 -12.24
N ARG A 332 31.12 -14.33 -12.78
CA ARG A 332 31.30 -13.64 -14.06
C ARG A 332 32.16 -12.38 -13.93
N ARG A 333 32.24 -11.78 -12.74
CA ARG A 333 33.05 -10.57 -12.48
C ARG A 333 34.57 -10.83 -12.56
N GLY A 334 35.01 -12.00 -12.10
CA GLY A 334 36.44 -12.36 -12.06
C GLY A 334 37.04 -12.78 -13.40
N GLN A 335 36.25 -12.84 -14.48
CA GLN A 335 36.71 -13.21 -15.82
C GLN A 335 37.05 -12.02 -16.71
N THR A 336 36.87 -10.79 -16.21
CA THR A 336 37.25 -9.55 -16.90
C THR A 336 38.44 -8.94 -16.16
N HIS A 337 39.64 -9.34 -16.57
CA HIS A 337 40.88 -8.60 -16.35
C HIS A 337 41.58 -8.41 -17.69
#